data_AF-A0A376LIX1-F1
#
_entry.id   AF-A0A376LIX1-F1
#
_cell.length_a   1.000
_cell.length_b   1.000
_cell.length_c   1.000
_cell.angle_alpha   90.00
_cell.angle_beta   90.00
_cell.angle_gamma   90.00
#
_symmetry.space_group_name_H-M   'P 1'
#
loop_
_entity.id
_entity.type
_entity.pdbx_description
1 polymer ?
#
loop_
_entity_poly.entity_id
_entity_poly.type
_entity_poly.pdbx_seq_one_letter_code
_entity_poly.pdbx_strand_id
1 'polypeptide(L)'
;MLLDHFLDDAVEVDVDAICDGEMVLIGGIMEHIEQAGVHSGDSACSLPAYTLSQEIQDVMRQQVQKLAFELQVRGLMNVQFAVKNNEVYLIEVNPRAARTVPFVSKATGVPLAKVAARVMAGKSLAEQGVTKEVIPPYYSVKEVVLPFNKFPGVDPLLGPEMRSTGEVMGVGRTFAEAFAKAQLGSNSTMKKHGRALLSVREGDKERVVDLAAKTAETGLRAGCDPRHGDCAGRSGYQSASGKQGA
;
A
#
# COMPACT_ATOMS: atom_id res chain seq x y z
N MET A 1 14.06 -16.69 -17.67
CA MET A 1 14.49 -15.47 -16.98
C MET A 1 13.85 -14.31 -17.70
N LEU A 2 12.93 -13.61 -17.04
CA LEU A 2 12.34 -12.37 -17.53
C LEU A 2 13.22 -11.21 -17.06
N LEU A 3 13.36 -10.19 -17.90
CA LEU A 3 14.06 -8.95 -17.56
C LEU A 3 13.09 -7.80 -17.79
N ASP A 4 12.80 -7.07 -16.73
CA ASP A 4 11.90 -5.92 -16.75
C ASP A 4 12.61 -4.69 -16.20
N HIS A 5 12.18 -3.51 -16.64
CA HIS A 5 12.72 -2.25 -16.14
C HIS A 5 12.15 -1.94 -14.75
N PHE A 6 13.02 -1.73 -13.77
CA PHE A 6 12.59 -1.37 -12.42
C PHE A 6 12.11 0.09 -12.37
N LEU A 7 10.85 0.28 -11.97
CA LEU A 7 10.23 1.59 -11.82
C LEU A 7 10.54 2.17 -10.42
N ASP A 8 11.71 2.79 -10.28
CA ASP A 8 12.12 3.46 -9.03
C ASP A 8 11.17 4.61 -8.65
N ASP A 9 10.93 4.83 -7.36
CA ASP A 9 10.05 5.88 -6.81
C ASP A 9 8.61 5.88 -7.38
N ALA A 10 8.07 4.69 -7.73
CA ALA A 10 6.71 4.53 -8.21
C ALA A 10 5.73 4.10 -7.11
N VAL A 11 4.49 4.60 -7.16
CA VAL A 11 3.40 4.17 -6.27
C VAL A 11 2.81 2.88 -6.81
N GLU A 12 2.75 1.83 -5.99
CA GLU A 12 2.09 0.57 -6.37
C GLU A 12 0.59 0.60 -6.03
N VAL A 13 -0.24 0.02 -6.90
CA VAL A 13 -1.69 0.00 -6.77
C VAL A 13 -2.24 -1.38 -7.08
N ASP A 14 -3.10 -1.89 -6.20
CA ASP A 14 -3.92 -3.07 -6.45
C ASP A 14 -5.36 -2.66 -6.79
N VAL A 15 -5.94 -3.30 -7.80
CA VAL A 15 -7.36 -3.16 -8.12
C VAL A 15 -8.01 -4.54 -8.17
N ASP A 16 -8.93 -4.81 -7.24
CA ASP A 16 -9.78 -5.99 -7.28
C ASP A 16 -11.08 -5.66 -8.03
N ALA A 17 -11.48 -6.53 -8.96
CA ALA A 17 -12.67 -6.33 -9.77
C ALA A 17 -13.40 -7.66 -10.08
N ILE A 18 -14.65 -7.56 -10.49
CA ILE A 18 -15.47 -8.69 -10.94
C ILE A 18 -15.97 -8.39 -12.35
N CYS A 19 -15.81 -9.34 -13.27
CA CYS A 19 -16.37 -9.28 -14.62
C CYS A 19 -17.34 -10.44 -14.83
N ASP A 20 -18.53 -10.16 -15.36
CA ASP A 20 -19.50 -11.18 -15.78
C ASP A 20 -19.55 -11.40 -17.29
N GLY A 21 -18.77 -10.64 -18.05
CA GLY A 21 -18.74 -10.64 -19.51
C GLY A 21 -19.60 -9.57 -20.15
N GLU A 22 -20.47 -8.92 -19.39
CA GLU A 22 -21.29 -7.79 -19.84
C GLU A 22 -20.78 -6.48 -19.23
N MET A 23 -20.41 -6.52 -17.95
CA MET A 23 -19.89 -5.39 -17.22
C MET A 23 -18.78 -5.77 -16.24
N VAL A 24 -18.09 -4.74 -15.75
CA VAL A 24 -17.01 -4.86 -14.77
C VAL A 24 -17.37 -4.01 -13.56
N LEU A 25 -17.42 -4.66 -12.40
CA LEU A 25 -17.55 -4.01 -11.10
C LEU A 25 -16.16 -3.84 -10.49
N ILE A 26 -15.75 -2.59 -10.26
CA ILE A 26 -14.59 -2.31 -9.41
C ILE A 26 -14.96 -2.64 -7.97
N GLY A 27 -14.24 -3.59 -7.38
CA GLY A 27 -14.38 -3.98 -5.99
C GLY A 27 -13.68 -3.00 -5.06
N GLY A 28 -12.45 -2.59 -5.40
CA GLY A 28 -11.73 -1.55 -4.68
C GLY A 28 -10.36 -1.25 -5.30
N ILE A 29 -9.95 0.02 -5.20
CA ILE A 29 -8.63 0.50 -5.58
C ILE A 29 -7.83 0.74 -4.29
N MET A 30 -6.68 0.09 -4.18
CA MET A 30 -5.81 0.12 -3.01
C MET A 30 -4.48 0.74 -3.37
N GLU A 31 -4.16 1.86 -2.75
CA GLU A 31 -2.85 2.51 -2.87
C GLU A 31 -1.89 1.94 -1.82
N HIS A 32 -0.72 1.47 -2.23
CA HIS A 32 0.30 0.98 -1.30
C HIS A 32 1.03 2.14 -0.63
N ILE A 33 1.50 1.92 0.60
CA ILE A 33 2.33 2.89 1.33
C ILE A 33 3.79 2.75 0.89
N GLU A 34 4.28 1.51 0.78
CA GLU A 34 5.57 1.19 0.19
C GLU A 34 5.53 1.39 -1.34
N GLN A 35 6.67 1.76 -1.91
CA GLN A 35 6.84 1.91 -3.34
C GLN A 35 6.89 0.57 -4.07
N ALA A 36 6.67 0.62 -5.38
CA ALA A 36 6.88 -0.52 -6.26
C ALA A 36 8.30 -1.09 -6.08
N GLY A 37 8.37 -2.40 -5.90
CA GLY A 37 9.61 -3.11 -5.55
C GLY A 37 9.60 -3.71 -4.15
N VAL A 38 8.70 -3.27 -3.27
CA VAL A 38 8.23 -4.07 -2.14
C VAL A 38 7.03 -4.86 -2.62
N HIS A 39 7.08 -6.18 -2.44
CA HIS A 39 6.00 -7.05 -2.89
C HIS A 39 4.66 -6.68 -2.25
N SER A 40 3.59 -6.55 -3.04
CA SER A 40 2.21 -6.20 -2.61
C SER A 40 1.69 -6.92 -1.34
N GLY A 41 2.12 -8.17 -1.17
CA GLY A 41 1.81 -8.99 0.00
C GLY A 41 2.42 -8.50 1.31
N ASP A 42 3.56 -7.81 1.27
CA ASP A 42 4.29 -7.25 2.41
C ASP A 42 4.09 -5.73 2.56
N SER A 43 3.49 -5.07 1.56
CA SER A 43 3.16 -3.65 1.63
C SER A 43 1.92 -3.40 2.48
N ALA A 44 1.92 -2.33 3.27
CA ALA A 44 0.69 -1.74 3.77
C ALA A 44 -0.08 -1.10 2.60
N CYS A 45 -1.40 -1.04 2.68
CA CYS A 45 -2.21 -0.38 1.65
C CYS A 45 -3.45 0.32 2.23
N SER A 46 -3.96 1.31 1.49
CA SER A 46 -5.10 2.14 1.85
C SER A 46 -6.26 1.98 0.88
N LEU A 47 -7.47 1.88 1.41
CA LEU A 47 -8.73 1.98 0.68
C LEU A 47 -9.65 2.98 1.41
N PRO A 48 -10.05 4.10 0.76
CA PRO A 48 -9.63 4.54 -0.57
C PRO A 48 -8.15 4.97 -0.61
N ALA A 49 -7.65 5.24 -1.82
CA ALA A 49 -6.35 5.87 -2.04
C ALA A 49 -6.21 7.18 -1.23
N TYR A 50 -4.99 7.49 -0.78
CA TYR A 50 -4.70 8.59 0.13
C TYR A 50 -3.85 9.71 -0.51
N THR A 51 -3.17 9.46 -1.62
CA THR A 51 -2.46 10.49 -2.40
C THR A 51 -2.81 10.51 -3.89
N LEU A 52 -3.23 9.37 -4.47
CA LEU A 52 -3.50 9.29 -5.91
C LEU A 52 -4.65 10.20 -6.35
N SER A 53 -4.44 10.93 -7.44
CA SER A 53 -5.47 11.77 -8.04
C SER A 53 -6.64 10.93 -8.58
N GLN A 54 -7.83 11.53 -8.61
CA GLN A 54 -9.02 10.87 -9.18
C GLN A 54 -8.82 10.54 -10.67
N GLU A 55 -8.16 11.43 -11.41
CA GLU A 55 -7.85 11.22 -12.84
C GLU A 55 -7.03 9.95 -13.08
N ILE A 56 -5.97 9.74 -12.30
CA ILE A 56 -5.14 8.53 -12.40
C ILE A 56 -5.92 7.28 -12.00
N GLN A 57 -6.75 7.37 -10.97
CA GLN A 57 -7.63 6.26 -10.60
C GLN A 57 -8.62 5.92 -11.73
N ASP A 58 -9.17 6.92 -12.41
CA ASP A 58 -10.09 6.71 -13.53
C ASP A 58 -9.40 6.08 -14.75
N VAL A 59 -8.14 6.41 -15.01
CA VAL A 59 -7.31 5.72 -16.02
C VAL A 59 -7.17 4.24 -15.66
N MET A 60 -6.85 3.91 -14.40
CA MET A 60 -6.77 2.52 -13.95
C MET A 60 -8.10 1.80 -14.07
N ARG A 61 -9.23 2.44 -13.70
CA ARG A 61 -10.58 1.87 -13.89
C ARG A 61 -10.84 1.48 -15.35
N GLN A 62 -10.49 2.36 -16.28
CA GLN A 62 -10.63 2.09 -17.72
C GLN A 62 -9.73 0.94 -18.19
N GLN A 63 -8.47 0.90 -17.73
CA GLN A 63 -7.55 -0.19 -18.08
C GLN A 63 -8.02 -1.53 -17.53
N VAL A 64 -8.49 -1.57 -16.27
CA VAL A 64 -9.06 -2.78 -15.65
C VAL A 64 -10.24 -3.29 -16.46
N GLN A 65 -11.15 -2.41 -16.89
CA GLN A 65 -12.30 -2.80 -17.71
C GLN A 65 -11.86 -3.40 -19.06
N LYS A 66 -10.91 -2.77 -19.74
CA LYS A 66 -10.38 -3.29 -21.02
C LYS A 66 -9.75 -4.68 -20.83
N LEU A 67 -8.91 -4.84 -19.81
CA LEU A 67 -8.26 -6.11 -19.47
C LEU A 67 -9.27 -7.20 -19.12
N ALA A 68 -10.32 -6.86 -18.38
CA ALA A 68 -11.35 -7.82 -18.00
C ALA A 68 -12.07 -8.45 -19.21
N PHE A 69 -12.38 -7.63 -20.23
CA PHE A 69 -13.01 -8.11 -21.45
C PHE A 69 -12.03 -8.84 -22.36
N GLU A 70 -10.83 -8.29 -22.56
CA GLU A 70 -9.80 -8.88 -23.43
C GLU A 70 -9.35 -10.26 -22.92
N LEU A 71 -9.15 -10.39 -21.60
CA LEU A 71 -8.76 -11.64 -20.96
C LEU A 71 -9.95 -12.57 -20.69
N GLN A 72 -11.15 -12.20 -21.15
CA GLN A 72 -12.39 -12.98 -21.01
C GLN A 72 -12.69 -13.40 -19.56
N VAL A 73 -12.40 -12.52 -18.60
CA VAL A 73 -12.61 -12.81 -17.17
C VAL A 73 -14.09 -13.11 -16.91
N ARG A 74 -14.34 -14.15 -16.11
CA ARG A 74 -15.67 -14.50 -15.57
C ARG A 74 -15.53 -14.79 -14.08
N GLY A 75 -15.90 -13.84 -13.24
CA GLY A 75 -15.63 -13.88 -11.79
C GLY A 75 -14.62 -12.81 -11.38
N LEU A 76 -13.79 -13.12 -10.38
CA LEU A 76 -12.80 -12.20 -9.81
C LEU A 76 -11.57 -12.06 -10.71
N MET A 77 -11.02 -10.85 -10.71
CA MET A 77 -9.67 -10.55 -11.16
C MET A 77 -9.03 -9.52 -10.25
N ASN A 78 -7.70 -9.48 -10.28
CA ASN A 78 -6.87 -8.47 -9.66
C ASN A 78 -5.89 -7.92 -10.69
N VAL A 79 -5.66 -6.62 -10.67
CA VAL A 79 -4.69 -5.94 -11.53
C VAL A 79 -3.76 -5.12 -10.66
N GLN A 80 -2.46 -5.26 -10.91
CA GLN A 80 -1.42 -4.48 -10.24
C GLN A 80 -0.84 -3.45 -11.19
N PHE A 81 -0.76 -2.21 -10.72
CA PHE A 81 -0.19 -1.08 -11.45
C PHE A 81 0.95 -0.45 -10.67
N ALA A 82 1.85 0.22 -11.41
CA ALA A 82 2.78 1.20 -10.86
C ALA A 82 2.46 2.57 -11.45
N VAL A 83 2.43 3.61 -10.63
CA VAL A 83 2.23 4.99 -11.05
C VAL A 83 3.52 5.78 -10.85
N LYS A 84 4.06 6.30 -11.94
CA LYS A 84 5.29 7.13 -11.92
C LYS A 84 5.10 8.33 -12.82
N ASN A 85 5.39 9.53 -12.32
CA ASN A 85 5.27 10.79 -13.07
C ASN A 85 3.90 10.97 -13.75
N ASN A 86 2.81 10.61 -13.06
CA ASN A 86 1.43 10.60 -13.58
C ASN A 86 1.18 9.66 -14.78
N GLU A 87 2.06 8.68 -15.00
CA GLU A 87 1.85 7.61 -15.97
C GLU A 87 1.55 6.30 -15.24
N VAL A 88 0.56 5.56 -15.78
CA VAL A 88 0.12 4.26 -15.25
C VAL A 88 0.77 3.14 -16.04
N TYR A 89 1.58 2.36 -15.37
CA TYR A 89 2.26 1.17 -15.88
C TYR A 89 1.57 -0.08 -15.36
N LEU A 90 1.34 -1.07 -16.23
CA LEU A 90 0.76 -2.36 -15.86
C LEU A 90 1.88 -3.29 -15.39
N ILE A 91 1.76 -3.85 -14.18
CA ILE A 91 2.70 -4.85 -13.64
C ILE A 91 2.23 -6.24 -14.03
N GLU A 92 1.06 -6.66 -13.53
CA GLU A 92 0.49 -7.97 -13.82
C GLU A 92 -1.04 -7.99 -13.70
N VAL A 93 -1.65 -9.03 -14.27
CA VAL A 93 -3.07 -9.33 -14.12
C VAL A 93 -3.23 -10.75 -13.60
N ASN A 94 -3.97 -10.89 -12.52
CA ASN A 94 -4.33 -12.16 -11.91
C ASN A 94 -5.82 -12.43 -12.20
N PRO A 95 -6.19 -13.28 -13.18
CA PRO A 95 -7.59 -13.59 -13.51
C PRO A 95 -8.20 -14.60 -12.53
N ARG A 96 -8.09 -14.30 -11.23
CA ARG A 96 -8.54 -15.11 -10.10
C ARG A 96 -8.75 -14.23 -8.88
N ALA A 97 -9.24 -14.81 -7.79
CA ALA A 97 -9.24 -14.15 -6.49
C ALA A 97 -7.80 -13.84 -6.03
N ALA A 98 -7.59 -12.60 -5.59
CA ALA A 98 -6.38 -12.16 -4.89
C ALA A 98 -6.53 -12.23 -3.38
N ARG A 99 -5.39 -12.15 -2.68
CA ARG A 99 -5.34 -12.18 -1.21
C ARG A 99 -6.01 -10.95 -0.57
N THR A 100 -6.17 -9.86 -1.32
CA THR A 100 -6.79 -8.59 -0.93
C THR A 100 -8.31 -8.62 -0.88
N VAL A 101 -8.96 -9.60 -1.54
CA VAL A 101 -10.42 -9.70 -1.66
C VAL A 101 -11.14 -9.68 -0.29
N PRO A 102 -10.68 -10.38 0.77
CA PRO A 102 -11.28 -10.30 2.09
C PRO A 102 -11.20 -8.89 2.71
N PHE A 103 -10.06 -8.22 2.59
CA PHE A 103 -9.88 -6.84 3.05
C PHE A 103 -10.83 -5.88 2.32
N VAL A 104 -10.85 -5.92 0.98
CA VAL A 104 -11.75 -5.07 0.17
C VAL A 104 -13.21 -5.35 0.51
N SER A 105 -13.58 -6.61 0.69
CA SER A 105 -14.96 -6.99 1.06
C SER A 105 -15.36 -6.43 2.42
N LYS A 106 -14.43 -6.38 3.38
CA LYS A 106 -14.68 -5.80 4.71
C LYS A 106 -14.74 -4.28 4.67
N ALA A 107 -13.87 -3.64 3.89
CA ALA A 107 -13.84 -2.18 3.77
C ALA A 107 -15.12 -1.64 3.10
N THR A 108 -15.56 -2.29 2.02
CA THR A 108 -16.71 -1.86 1.21
C THR A 108 -18.06 -2.40 1.68
N GLY A 109 -18.06 -3.46 2.49
CA GLY A 109 -19.27 -4.19 2.84
C GLY A 109 -19.82 -5.08 1.72
N VAL A 110 -19.17 -5.14 0.56
CA VAL A 110 -19.57 -5.99 -0.57
C VAL A 110 -18.86 -7.35 -0.46
N PRO A 111 -19.58 -8.48 -0.35
CA PRO A 111 -18.95 -9.79 -0.26
C PRO A 111 -18.47 -10.26 -1.65
N LEU A 112 -17.36 -9.69 -2.15
CA LEU A 112 -16.89 -9.85 -3.54
C LEU A 112 -16.74 -11.32 -3.95
N ALA A 113 -16.17 -12.17 -3.09
CA ALA A 113 -16.05 -13.61 -3.35
C ALA A 113 -17.41 -14.29 -3.60
N LYS A 114 -18.46 -13.90 -2.85
CA LYS A 114 -19.81 -14.42 -3.01
C LYS A 114 -20.47 -13.91 -4.30
N VAL A 115 -20.26 -12.64 -4.64
CA VAL A 115 -20.78 -12.03 -5.87
C VAL A 115 -20.15 -12.71 -7.09
N ALA A 116 -18.83 -12.86 -7.10
CA ALA A 116 -18.11 -13.49 -8.19
C ALA A 116 -18.42 -14.99 -8.32
N ALA A 117 -18.58 -15.72 -7.21
CA ALA A 117 -19.02 -17.12 -7.26
C ALA A 117 -20.38 -17.29 -7.95
N ARG A 118 -21.31 -16.36 -7.71
CA ARG A 118 -22.61 -16.34 -8.39
C ARG A 118 -22.51 -15.96 -9.86
N VAL A 119 -21.61 -15.04 -10.22
CA VAL A 119 -21.27 -14.73 -11.61
C VAL A 119 -20.76 -15.98 -12.33
N MET A 120 -19.81 -16.70 -11.74
CA MET A 120 -19.30 -17.95 -12.30
C MET A 120 -20.37 -19.04 -12.42
N ALA A 121 -21.40 -19.02 -11.58
CA ALA A 121 -22.56 -19.90 -11.66
C ALA A 121 -23.66 -19.42 -12.63
N GLY A 122 -23.42 -18.34 -13.38
CA GLY A 122 -24.33 -17.83 -14.42
C GLY A 122 -25.29 -16.72 -13.99
N LYS A 123 -25.13 -16.14 -12.80
CA LYS A 123 -25.95 -15.00 -12.34
C LYS A 123 -25.17 -13.68 -12.46
N SER A 124 -25.55 -12.84 -13.42
CA SER A 124 -24.89 -11.56 -13.74
C SER A 124 -24.86 -10.59 -12.54
N LEU A 125 -23.97 -9.60 -12.61
CA LEU A 125 -23.88 -8.50 -11.64
C LEU A 125 -25.20 -7.71 -11.57
N ALA A 126 -25.84 -7.51 -12.72
CA ALA A 126 -27.15 -6.87 -12.84
C ALA A 126 -28.25 -7.64 -12.08
N GLU A 127 -28.36 -8.96 -12.28
CA GLU A 127 -29.33 -9.80 -11.55
C GLU A 127 -29.05 -9.89 -10.05
N GLN A 128 -27.81 -9.64 -9.63
CA GLN A 128 -27.43 -9.57 -8.22
C GLN A 128 -27.68 -8.18 -7.61
N GLY A 129 -27.92 -7.14 -8.43
CA GLY A 129 -28.05 -5.76 -7.97
C GLY A 129 -26.74 -5.13 -7.50
N VAL A 130 -25.59 -5.66 -7.93
CA VAL A 130 -24.25 -5.18 -7.51
C VAL A 130 -23.52 -4.62 -8.72
N THR A 131 -23.91 -3.41 -9.13
CA THR A 131 -23.49 -2.80 -10.40
C THR A 131 -22.67 -1.52 -10.24
N LYS A 132 -22.50 -1.03 -9.01
CA LYS A 132 -21.79 0.22 -8.72
C LYS A 132 -20.66 -0.03 -7.73
N GLU A 133 -19.51 0.57 -8.03
CA GLU A 133 -18.37 0.64 -7.10
C GLU A 133 -18.81 1.33 -5.80
N VAL A 134 -18.39 0.77 -4.67
CA VAL A 134 -18.65 1.34 -3.34
C VAL A 134 -17.38 2.05 -2.87
N ILE A 135 -17.47 3.37 -2.67
CA ILE A 135 -16.43 4.17 -2.04
C ILE A 135 -16.83 4.42 -0.58
N PRO A 136 -16.14 3.83 0.40
CA PRO A 136 -16.50 4.01 1.81
C PRO A 136 -16.28 5.45 2.29
N PRO A 137 -17.09 5.95 3.25
CA PRO A 137 -16.93 7.28 3.84
C PRO A 137 -15.83 7.33 4.93
N TYR A 138 -15.00 6.31 5.02
CA TYR A 138 -13.93 6.12 6.01
C TYR A 138 -12.72 5.48 5.33
N TYR A 139 -11.55 5.62 5.96
CA TYR A 139 -10.34 4.94 5.54
C TYR A 139 -10.24 3.56 6.17
N SER A 140 -9.85 2.59 5.36
CA SER A 140 -9.45 1.24 5.75
C SER A 140 -8.00 1.06 5.35
N VAL A 141 -7.13 0.72 6.29
CA VAL A 141 -5.71 0.48 6.04
C VAL A 141 -5.38 -0.96 6.42
N LYS A 142 -4.75 -1.69 5.49
CA LYS A 142 -4.16 -3.00 5.72
C LYS A 142 -2.70 -2.80 6.11
N GLU A 143 -2.25 -3.52 7.13
CA GLU A 143 -0.83 -3.64 7.51
C GLU A 143 -0.48 -5.12 7.69
N VAL A 144 0.80 -5.48 7.58
CA VAL A 144 1.27 -6.88 7.59
C VAL A 144 2.02 -7.24 8.86
N VAL A 145 2.17 -8.56 9.10
CA VAL A 145 2.97 -9.11 10.20
C VAL A 145 4.06 -10.01 9.63
N LEU A 146 5.31 -9.61 9.86
CA LEU A 146 6.51 -10.27 9.34
C LEU A 146 7.14 -11.21 10.39
N PRO A 147 7.60 -12.41 9.98
CA PRO A 147 8.09 -13.42 10.91
C PRO A 147 9.58 -13.27 11.28
N PHE A 148 10.21 -12.10 11.06
CA PHE A 148 11.65 -11.92 11.28
C PHE A 148 12.12 -12.26 12.70
N ASN A 149 11.28 -12.01 13.71
CA ASN A 149 11.56 -12.38 15.10
C ASN A 149 11.68 -13.90 15.33
N LYS A 150 11.18 -14.74 14.42
CA LYS A 150 11.34 -16.20 14.44
C LYS A 150 12.65 -16.65 13.78
N PHE A 151 13.29 -15.80 12.99
CA PHE A 151 14.47 -16.12 12.18
C PHE A 151 15.57 -15.05 12.36
N PRO A 152 16.24 -14.98 13.53
CA PRO A 152 17.18 -13.90 13.86
C PRO A 152 18.44 -13.84 12.99
N GLY A 153 18.75 -14.90 12.23
CA GLY A 153 19.84 -14.92 11.26
C GLY A 153 19.49 -14.37 9.88
N VAL A 154 18.24 -13.93 9.68
CA VAL A 154 17.75 -13.35 8.42
C VAL A 154 17.70 -11.83 8.56
N ASP A 155 18.09 -11.14 7.50
CA ASP A 155 18.01 -9.69 7.41
C ASP A 155 16.55 -9.22 7.33
N PRO A 156 16.06 -8.39 8.28
CA PRO A 156 14.67 -7.94 8.33
C PRO A 156 14.38 -6.81 7.32
N LEU A 157 14.65 -7.07 6.04
CA LEU A 157 14.41 -6.15 4.94
C LEU A 157 13.25 -6.62 4.06
N LEU A 158 12.49 -5.64 3.58
CA LEU A 158 11.46 -5.80 2.56
C LEU A 158 12.10 -5.87 1.17
N GLY A 159 11.40 -6.48 0.22
CA GLY A 159 11.86 -6.59 -1.15
C GLY A 159 10.78 -7.19 -2.07
N PRO A 160 11.17 -7.64 -3.26
CA PRO A 160 10.24 -8.12 -4.28
C PRO A 160 9.67 -9.53 -3.99
N GLU A 161 10.15 -10.21 -2.95
CA GLU A 161 9.63 -11.50 -2.49
C GLU A 161 8.84 -11.32 -1.19
N MET A 162 7.63 -11.88 -1.15
CA MET A 162 6.76 -11.85 0.03
C MET A 162 7.31 -12.70 1.17
N ARG A 163 7.27 -12.17 2.40
CA ARG A 163 7.69 -12.88 3.63
C ARG A 163 6.68 -12.79 4.76
N SER A 164 5.69 -11.91 4.67
CA SER A 164 4.66 -11.76 5.71
C SER A 164 3.81 -13.01 5.86
N THR A 165 3.30 -13.21 7.07
CA THR A 165 2.49 -14.39 7.45
C THR A 165 1.05 -14.07 7.78
N GLY A 166 0.72 -12.78 7.91
CA GLY A 166 -0.60 -12.32 8.28
C GLY A 166 -0.75 -10.83 8.08
N GLU A 167 -1.97 -10.36 8.27
CA GLU A 167 -2.37 -8.98 8.06
C GLU A 167 -3.37 -8.53 9.13
N VAL A 168 -3.46 -7.22 9.32
CA VAL A 168 -4.41 -6.55 10.21
C VAL A 168 -5.06 -5.39 9.47
N MET A 169 -6.23 -4.98 9.94
CA MET A 169 -7.00 -3.88 9.34
C MET A 169 -7.28 -2.79 10.38
N GLY A 170 -6.87 -1.56 10.08
CA GLY A 170 -7.26 -0.36 10.81
C GLY A 170 -8.35 0.42 10.08
N VAL A 171 -9.35 0.93 10.81
CA VAL A 171 -10.44 1.74 10.25
C VAL A 171 -10.51 3.09 10.95
N GLY A 172 -10.55 4.19 10.20
CA GLY A 172 -10.51 5.54 10.74
C GLY A 172 -11.24 6.56 9.88
N ARG A 173 -11.56 7.71 10.47
CA ARG A 173 -12.17 8.85 9.74
C ARG A 173 -11.15 9.56 8.86
N THR A 174 -9.88 9.44 9.19
CA THR A 174 -8.75 9.93 8.42
C THR A 174 -7.79 8.79 8.11
N PHE A 175 -6.99 8.94 7.06
CA PHE A 175 -5.92 8.00 6.75
C PHE A 175 -4.98 7.80 7.95
N ALA A 176 -4.57 8.90 8.60
CA ALA A 176 -3.70 8.84 9.78
C ALA A 176 -4.31 8.05 10.94
N GLU A 177 -5.62 8.17 11.20
CA GLU A 177 -6.31 7.39 12.22
C GLU A 177 -6.36 5.91 11.86
N ALA A 178 -6.67 5.58 10.59
CA ALA A 178 -6.73 4.20 10.11
C ALA A 178 -5.33 3.55 10.15
N PHE A 179 -4.31 4.25 9.67
CA PHE A 179 -2.92 3.80 9.69
C PHE A 179 -2.41 3.59 11.12
N ALA A 180 -2.69 4.51 12.05
CA ALA A 180 -2.30 4.34 13.44
C ALA A 180 -2.94 3.09 14.08
N LYS A 181 -4.19 2.76 13.74
CA LYS A 181 -4.86 1.55 14.21
C LYS A 181 -4.28 0.28 13.57
N ALA A 182 -3.97 0.32 12.28
CA ALA A 182 -3.33 -0.80 11.58
C ALA A 182 -1.93 -1.09 12.15
N GLN A 183 -1.11 -0.04 12.34
CA GLN A 183 0.21 -0.14 12.95
C GLN A 183 0.15 -0.66 14.41
N LEU A 184 -0.84 -0.21 15.20
CA LEU A 184 -1.05 -0.76 16.55
C LEU A 184 -1.44 -2.24 16.47
N GLY A 185 -2.32 -2.60 15.53
CA GLY A 185 -2.77 -3.97 15.29
C GLY A 185 -1.63 -4.91 14.87
N SER A 186 -0.63 -4.42 14.12
CA SER A 186 0.53 -5.20 13.68
C SER A 186 1.57 -5.41 14.77
N ASN A 187 1.23 -5.03 16.02
CA ASN A 187 2.09 -5.16 17.20
C ASN A 187 3.37 -4.32 17.10
N SER A 188 3.29 -3.16 16.44
CA SER A 188 4.38 -2.19 16.40
C SER A 188 4.70 -1.67 17.80
N THR A 189 6.00 -1.46 18.07
CA THR A 189 6.49 -0.89 19.33
C THR A 189 6.64 0.63 19.28
N MET A 190 6.15 1.28 18.22
CA MET A 190 6.30 2.72 17.99
C MET A 190 5.82 3.54 19.19
N LYS A 191 6.64 4.49 19.61
CA LYS A 191 6.37 5.41 20.73
C LYS A 191 6.15 6.83 20.21
N LYS A 192 5.33 7.60 20.92
CA LYS A 192 5.06 9.02 20.60
C LYS A 192 6.12 9.98 21.13
N HIS A 193 7.15 9.49 21.79
CA HIS A 193 8.23 10.29 22.38
C HIS A 193 9.53 9.48 22.42
N GLY A 194 10.66 10.16 22.62
CA GLY A 194 11.99 9.55 22.64
C GLY A 194 12.94 10.12 21.60
N ARG A 195 13.76 9.26 21.00
CA ARG A 195 14.74 9.63 19.98
C ARG A 195 14.53 8.78 18.72
N ALA A 196 14.50 9.42 17.56
CA ALA A 196 14.46 8.77 16.26
C ALA A 196 15.87 8.75 15.64
N LEU A 197 16.23 7.65 14.98
CA LEU A 197 17.43 7.53 14.17
C LEU A 197 17.04 7.61 12.70
N LEU A 198 17.66 8.53 11.95
CA LEU A 198 17.46 8.70 10.52
C LEU A 198 18.75 8.32 9.79
N SER A 199 18.68 7.29 8.95
CA SER A 199 19.74 6.82 8.08
C SER A 199 19.08 6.30 6.80
N VAL A 200 19.25 7.02 5.69
CA VAL A 200 18.48 6.81 4.45
C VAL A 200 19.41 6.72 3.25
N ARG A 201 18.98 6.05 2.17
CA ARG A 201 19.75 6.04 0.89
C ARG A 201 19.81 7.45 0.29
N GLU A 202 20.71 7.65 -0.66
CA GLU A 202 20.93 8.96 -1.31
C GLU A 202 19.64 9.55 -1.91
N GLY A 203 18.81 8.75 -2.60
CA GLY A 203 17.57 9.21 -3.22
C GLY A 203 16.53 9.77 -2.24
N ASP A 204 16.61 9.39 -0.96
CA ASP A 204 15.63 9.79 0.05
C ASP A 204 16.09 11.02 0.86
N LYS A 205 17.31 11.52 0.64
CA LYS A 205 17.89 12.64 1.41
C LYS A 205 17.13 13.96 1.26
N GLU A 206 16.43 14.18 0.16
CA GLU A 206 15.60 15.38 0.01
C GLU A 206 14.31 15.25 0.83
N ARG A 207 13.65 14.08 0.76
CA ARG A 207 12.39 13.80 1.45
C ARG A 207 12.55 13.64 2.96
N VAL A 208 13.70 13.16 3.43
CA VAL A 208 13.95 12.95 4.87
C VAL A 208 13.96 14.26 5.67
N VAL A 209 14.19 15.41 5.01
CA VAL A 209 14.17 16.72 5.68
C VAL A 209 12.78 17.05 6.23
N ASP A 210 11.74 16.88 5.42
CA ASP A 210 10.35 17.09 5.86
C ASP A 210 9.94 16.07 6.93
N LEU A 211 10.37 14.81 6.78
CA LEU A 211 10.14 13.78 7.81
C LEU A 211 10.82 14.14 9.15
N ALA A 212 12.04 14.67 9.11
CA ALA A 212 12.76 15.10 10.30
C ALA A 212 12.05 16.28 10.99
N ALA A 213 11.53 17.24 10.22
CA ALA A 213 10.73 18.36 10.74
C ALA A 213 9.46 17.87 11.43
N LYS A 214 8.68 16.99 10.78
CA LYS A 214 7.47 16.38 11.37
C LYS A 214 7.80 15.57 12.63
N THR A 215 8.90 14.83 12.62
CA THR A 215 9.36 14.06 13.79
C THR A 215 9.66 14.99 14.97
N ALA A 216 10.36 16.10 14.72
CA ALA A 216 10.66 17.11 15.73
C ALA A 216 9.40 17.74 16.34
N GLU A 217 8.40 18.07 15.52
CA GLU A 217 7.12 18.64 15.98
C GLU A 217 6.36 17.72 16.93
N THR A 218 6.50 16.40 16.78
CA THR A 218 5.87 15.41 17.67
C THR A 218 6.57 15.25 19.03
N GLY A 219 7.71 15.93 19.25
CA GLY A 219 8.50 15.83 20.48
C GLY A 219 9.55 14.71 20.47
N LEU A 220 9.77 14.05 19.33
CA LEU A 220 10.87 13.11 19.12
C LEU A 220 12.16 13.87 18.78
N ARG A 221 13.28 13.50 19.43
CA ARG A 221 14.60 14.03 19.06
C ARG A 221 15.13 13.29 17.84
N ALA A 222 15.36 13.99 16.73
CA ALA A 222 15.97 13.40 15.54
C ALA A 222 17.51 13.34 15.69
N GLY A 223 18.11 12.17 15.48
CA GLY A 223 19.55 11.99 15.31
C GLY A 223 19.84 11.39 13.94
N CYS A 224 20.91 11.83 13.28
CA CYS A 224 21.32 11.35 11.96
C CYS A 224 22.68 10.66 12.04
N ASP A 225 22.88 9.62 11.23
CA ASP A 225 24.20 8.97 11.10
C ASP A 225 25.20 9.96 10.46
N PRO A 226 26.38 10.18 11.08
CA PRO A 226 27.38 11.14 10.60
C PRO A 226 27.90 10.89 9.17
N ARG A 227 27.71 9.69 8.60
CA ARG A 227 28.06 9.37 7.21
C ARG A 227 27.14 10.01 6.17
N HIS A 228 25.94 10.47 6.56
CA HIS A 228 24.94 11.00 5.63
C HIS A 228 25.03 12.52 5.40
N GLY A 229 26.08 13.17 5.94
CA GLY A 229 26.18 14.62 5.93
C GLY A 229 25.20 15.25 6.92
N ASP A 230 25.42 16.51 7.28
CA ASP A 230 24.68 17.20 8.32
C ASP A 230 23.21 17.46 7.89
N CYS A 231 22.33 16.46 8.04
CA CYS A 231 20.87 16.63 7.89
C CYS A 231 20.34 17.74 8.84
N ALA A 232 21.09 17.99 9.93
CA ALA A 232 20.82 19.03 10.91
C ALA A 232 21.29 20.42 10.39
N GLY A 233 22.43 20.48 9.72
CA GLY A 233 23.04 21.71 9.21
C GLY A 233 22.27 22.43 8.09
N ARG A 234 21.44 21.73 7.30
CA ARG A 234 20.57 22.37 6.27
C ARG A 234 19.20 22.80 6.80
N SER A 235 18.78 22.29 7.96
CA SER A 235 17.48 22.57 8.58
C SER A 235 17.56 23.46 9.84
N GLY A 236 18.77 23.91 10.22
CA GLY A 236 19.00 24.67 11.45
C GLY A 236 18.91 23.81 12.72
N TYR A 237 18.96 22.48 12.58
CA TYR A 237 18.83 21.54 13.70
C TYR A 237 20.23 21.25 14.30
N GLN A 238 20.31 21.13 15.62
CA GLN A 238 21.53 20.63 16.27
C GLN A 238 21.45 19.10 16.40
N SER A 239 22.39 18.40 15.78
CA SER A 239 22.62 16.99 16.07
C SER A 239 23.01 16.84 17.54
N ALA A 240 22.44 15.85 18.24
CA ALA A 240 22.86 15.52 19.59
C ALA A 240 24.22 14.79 19.53
N SER A 241 25.30 15.52 19.23
CA SER A 241 26.66 15.01 19.41
C SER A 241 26.93 14.89 20.91
N GLY A 242 26.75 13.67 21.43
CA GLY A 242 27.28 13.32 22.75
C GLY A 242 28.80 13.35 22.67
N LYS A 243 29.42 14.44 23.15
CA LYS A 243 30.81 14.38 23.60
C LYS A 243 30.83 13.44 24.79
N GLN A 244 31.26 12.20 24.59
CA GLN A 244 31.88 11.44 25.66
C GLN A 244 33.18 12.17 26.01
N GLY A 245 33.15 12.91 27.11
CA GLY A 245 34.36 13.39 27.78
C GLY A 245 35.14 12.20 28.32
N ALA A 246 36.46 12.38 28.34
CA ALA A 246 37.51 11.43 28.72
C ALA A 246 37.25 10.65 30.01
#